data_AF-A0A022Y3R2-F1
#
_entry.id   AF-A0A022Y3R2-F1
#
_cell.length_a   1.000
_cell.length_b   1.000
_cell.length_c   1.000
_cell.angle_alpha   90.00
_cell.angle_beta   90.00
_cell.angle_gamma   90.00
#
_symmetry.space_group_name_H-M   'P 1'
#
loop_
_entity.id
_entity.type
_entity.pdbx_description
1 polymer ?
#
loop_
_entity_poly.entity_id
_entity_poly.type
_entity_poly.pdbx_seq_one_letter_code
_entity_poly.pdbx_strand_id
1 'polypeptide(L)'
;MAPTLKPEEFLLPVTVIRVTMHTTSGNHASIFLLTGNDKSVRLNMTKAGPTDTMGTYAETRCEYESSHSSLHPIDIPAVTGLTVDHVTRLILTIGRRNYRLAPSGVGCRFWVKTIIEDLEGAGYIHPNGKDAIMQAYKDLQYNYSRDKSPEFEAIVPGAFV
;
A
#
# COMPACT_ATOMS: atom_id res chain seq x y z
N MET A 1 6.72 16.99 -9.43
CA MET A 1 7.03 15.55 -9.37
C MET A 1 7.41 15.23 -7.93
N ALA A 2 6.75 14.28 -7.29
CA ALA A 2 7.25 13.76 -6.02
C ALA A 2 8.65 13.15 -6.27
N PRO A 3 9.63 13.34 -5.37
CA PRO A 3 10.96 12.80 -5.59
C PRO A 3 10.87 11.27 -5.64
N THR A 4 11.41 10.70 -6.72
CA THR A 4 11.72 9.28 -6.84
C THR A 4 12.72 8.90 -5.74
N LEU A 5 12.63 7.67 -5.24
CA LEU A 5 13.60 7.16 -4.27
C LEU A 5 15.03 7.28 -4.79
N LYS A 6 15.94 7.70 -3.92
CA LYS A 6 17.38 7.67 -4.19
C LYS A 6 17.92 6.24 -4.04
N PRO A 7 19.03 5.87 -4.71
CA PRO A 7 19.59 4.52 -4.64
C PRO A 7 19.82 4.00 -3.22
N GLU A 8 20.30 4.84 -2.31
CA GLU A 8 20.54 4.49 -0.91
C GLU A 8 19.25 4.17 -0.12
N GLU A 9 18.10 4.67 -0.57
CA GLU A 9 16.82 4.49 0.10
C GLU A 9 16.24 3.08 -0.12
N PHE A 10 16.66 2.40 -1.19
CA PHE A 10 16.31 1.00 -1.43
C PHE A 10 16.97 0.04 -0.43
N LEU A 11 18.08 0.45 0.19
CA LEU A 11 18.79 -0.35 1.20
C LEU A 11 18.20 -0.21 2.61
N LEU A 12 17.22 0.69 2.80
CA LEU A 12 16.62 0.91 4.11
C LEU A 12 15.90 -0.35 4.60
N PRO A 13 16.03 -0.70 5.89
CA PRO A 13 15.31 -1.82 6.46
C PRO A 13 13.81 -1.52 6.48
N VAL A 14 12.99 -2.55 6.37
CA VAL A 14 11.53 -2.46 6.56
C VAL A 14 11.19 -3.25 7.82
N THR A 15 10.66 -2.56 8.81
CA THR A 15 10.27 -3.18 10.10
C THR A 15 8.78 -3.48 10.16
N VAL A 16 7.97 -2.64 9.52
CA VAL A 16 6.52 -2.74 9.45
C VAL A 16 6.04 -2.39 8.04
N ILE A 17 5.09 -3.16 7.54
CA ILE A 17 4.32 -2.87 6.34
C ILE A 17 2.96 -2.33 6.81
N ARG A 18 2.79 -1.02 6.75
CA ARG A 18 1.57 -0.33 7.18
C ARG A 18 0.62 -0.16 6.00
N VAL A 19 -0.57 -0.72 6.09
CA VAL A 19 -1.68 -0.47 5.17
C VAL A 19 -2.51 0.67 5.73
N THR A 20 -2.88 1.66 4.93
CA THR A 20 -3.75 2.74 5.42
C THR A 20 -4.75 3.20 4.38
N MET A 21 -5.96 3.47 4.86
CA MET A 21 -6.97 4.26 4.17
C MET A 21 -6.79 5.73 4.54
N HIS A 22 -6.79 6.62 3.55
CA HIS A 22 -6.61 8.05 3.78
C HIS A 22 -7.50 8.96 2.93
N THR A 23 -7.68 10.21 3.38
CA THR A 23 -8.67 11.16 2.84
C THR A 23 -8.35 11.77 1.47
N THR A 24 -7.16 11.54 0.90
CA THR A 24 -6.65 12.31 -0.25
C THR A 24 -7.44 12.15 -1.55
N SER A 25 -8.33 11.15 -1.66
CA SER A 25 -9.25 11.01 -2.80
C SER A 25 -10.38 10.01 -2.52
N GLY A 26 -11.24 10.28 -1.53
CA GLY A 26 -12.39 9.41 -1.24
C GLY A 26 -12.00 8.04 -0.67
N ASN A 27 -11.16 8.04 0.38
CA ASN A 27 -10.72 6.84 1.09
C ASN A 27 -9.77 5.93 0.29
N HIS A 28 -8.77 6.55 -0.32
CA HIS A 28 -7.71 5.87 -1.08
C HIS A 28 -6.84 5.00 -0.17
N ALA A 29 -6.42 3.85 -0.67
CA ALA A 29 -5.58 2.90 0.05
C ALA A 29 -4.14 2.92 -0.48
N SER A 30 -3.17 2.91 0.43
CA SER A 30 -1.74 2.85 0.10
C SER A 30 -0.97 2.04 1.15
N ILE A 31 0.27 1.69 0.83
CA ILE A 31 1.18 0.96 1.71
C ILE A 31 2.32 1.89 2.11
N PHE A 32 2.71 1.86 3.37
CA PHE A 32 3.87 2.53 3.92
C PHE A 32 4.83 1.48 4.47
N LEU A 33 6.05 1.46 3.95
CA LEU A 33 7.16 0.67 4.48
C LEU A 33 7.84 1.49 5.56
N LEU A 34 7.71 1.11 6.83
CA LEU A 34 8.33 1.86 7.93
C LEU A 34 9.81 1.53 8.02
N THR A 35 10.64 2.55 7.83
CA THR A 35 12.10 2.44 7.70
C THR A 35 12.87 2.78 8.98
N GLY A 36 12.15 3.01 10.07
CA GLY A 36 12.68 3.51 11.35
C GLY A 36 12.96 5.01 11.32
N ASN A 37 13.34 5.55 12.49
CA ASN A 37 13.60 6.97 12.73
C ASN A 37 12.44 7.88 12.31
N ASP A 38 11.19 7.45 12.54
CA ASP A 38 9.98 8.17 12.16
C ASP A 38 9.86 8.44 10.65
N LYS A 39 10.43 7.58 9.79
CA LYS A 39 10.39 7.71 8.33
C LYS A 39 9.80 6.48 7.65
N SER A 40 9.30 6.69 6.44
CA SER A 40 8.74 5.60 5.64
C SER A 40 8.93 5.80 4.14
N VAL A 41 8.66 4.74 3.39
CA VAL A 41 8.50 4.76 1.92
C VAL A 41 7.05 4.42 1.60
N ARG A 42 6.35 5.33 0.92
CA ARG A 42 4.98 5.08 0.47
C ARG A 42 5.00 4.42 -0.90
N LEU A 43 4.34 3.27 -1.00
CA LEU A 43 4.01 2.60 -2.24
C LEU A 43 2.56 2.95 -2.59
N ASN A 44 2.37 3.47 -3.78
CA ASN A 44 1.10 4.05 -4.16
C ASN A 44 0.66 3.61 -5.56
N MET A 45 -0.65 3.46 -5.74
CA MET A 45 -1.26 3.16 -7.02
C MET A 45 -2.45 4.10 -7.25
N THR A 46 -2.28 5.07 -8.14
CA THR A 46 -3.27 6.15 -8.36
C THR A 46 -3.70 6.25 -9.81
N LYS A 47 -4.91 6.74 -10.05
CA LYS A 47 -5.36 7.16 -11.38
C LYS A 47 -4.74 8.53 -11.72
N ALA A 48 -4.01 8.66 -12.83
CA ALA A 48 -3.29 9.89 -13.17
C ALA A 48 -4.22 11.00 -13.69
N GLY A 49 -5.23 10.66 -14.48
CA GLY A 49 -6.24 11.58 -15.01
C GLY A 49 -7.65 10.97 -15.04
N PRO A 50 -8.70 11.79 -15.20
CA PRO A 50 -10.10 11.35 -15.08
C PRO A 50 -10.52 10.29 -16.10
N THR A 51 -9.88 10.26 -17.27
CA THR A 51 -10.15 9.30 -18.36
C THR A 51 -9.19 8.11 -18.36
N ASP A 52 -8.16 8.11 -17.51
CA ASP A 52 -7.17 7.04 -17.50
C ASP A 52 -7.75 5.76 -16.91
N THR A 53 -7.44 4.65 -17.56
CA THR A 53 -7.82 3.30 -17.13
C THR A 53 -6.67 2.58 -16.47
N MET A 54 -5.43 3.01 -16.72
CA MET A 54 -4.23 2.48 -16.09
C MET A 54 -3.94 3.21 -14.78
N GLY A 55 -3.55 2.42 -13.78
CA GLY A 55 -2.97 2.94 -12.56
C GLY A 55 -1.53 3.38 -12.78
N THR A 56 -1.13 4.40 -12.03
CA THR A 56 0.24 4.92 -11.95
C THR A 56 0.81 4.48 -10.61
N TYR A 57 1.78 3.57 -10.68
CA TYR A 57 2.57 3.15 -9.54
C TYR A 57 3.64 4.21 -9.20
N ALA A 58 3.81 4.50 -7.92
CA ALA A 58 4.84 5.40 -7.45
C ALA A 58 5.40 4.97 -6.09
N GLU A 59 6.72 5.11 -5.93
CA GLU A 59 7.39 5.08 -4.64
C GLU A 59 7.72 6.51 -4.21
N THR A 60 7.53 6.84 -2.93
CA THR A 60 7.81 8.18 -2.42
C THR A 60 8.42 8.10 -1.03
N ARG A 61 9.58 8.72 -0.84
CA ARG A 61 10.14 8.89 0.51
C ARG A 61 9.28 9.84 1.33
N CYS A 62 8.96 9.43 2.55
CA CYS A 62 8.20 10.22 3.51
C CYS A 62 9.05 10.45 4.77
N GLU A 63 9.15 11.71 5.19
CA GLU A 63 9.80 12.12 6.45
C GLU A 63 8.87 11.93 7.66
N TYR A 64 7.98 10.94 7.59
CA TYR A 64 6.99 10.57 8.61
C TYR A 64 6.64 9.09 8.45
N GLU A 65 6.17 8.45 9.54
CA GLU A 65 5.58 7.09 9.49
C GLU A 65 4.06 7.09 9.31
N SER A 66 3.41 8.19 9.70
CA SER A 66 1.95 8.35 9.58
C SER A 66 1.63 9.68 8.92
N SER A 67 0.85 9.62 7.84
CA SER A 67 0.33 10.83 7.19
C SER A 67 -0.79 11.42 8.06
N HIS A 68 -0.90 12.75 8.11
CA HIS A 68 -2.04 13.43 8.72
C HIS A 68 -3.39 13.04 8.09
N SER A 69 -3.35 12.54 6.84
CA SER A 69 -4.53 12.04 6.13
C SER A 69 -4.89 10.59 6.45
N SER A 70 -4.02 9.84 7.16
CA SER A 70 -4.29 8.47 7.59
C SER A 70 -5.50 8.46 8.52
N LEU A 71 -6.47 7.61 8.17
CA LEU A 71 -7.70 7.44 8.96
C LEU A 71 -7.70 6.12 9.72
N HIS A 72 -7.14 5.07 9.11
CA HIS A 72 -7.20 3.72 9.65
C HIS A 72 -5.96 2.93 9.22
N PRO A 73 -4.86 3.01 10.01
CA PRO A 73 -3.65 2.25 9.75
C PRO A 73 -3.75 0.82 10.32
N ILE A 74 -3.30 -0.16 9.55
CA ILE A 74 -3.07 -1.54 10.00
C ILE A 74 -1.60 -1.85 9.82
N ASP A 75 -0.94 -2.24 10.91
CA ASP A 75 0.49 -2.54 10.93
C ASP A 75 0.72 -4.04 10.83
N ILE A 76 1.42 -4.45 9.76
CA ILE A 76 1.80 -5.84 9.52
C ILE A 76 3.32 -5.96 9.78
N PRO A 77 3.76 -6.77 10.75
CA PRO A 77 5.17 -6.91 11.06
C PRO A 77 5.93 -7.56 9.90
N ALA A 78 7.05 -6.96 9.50
CA ALA A 78 7.92 -7.50 8.47
C ALA A 78 8.95 -8.50 9.05
N VAL A 79 9.48 -9.38 8.21
CA VAL A 79 10.60 -10.26 8.60
C VAL A 79 11.90 -9.46 8.79
N THR A 80 12.76 -9.95 9.69
CA THR A 80 14.10 -9.39 9.89
C THR A 80 14.91 -9.47 8.58
N GLY A 81 15.57 -8.36 8.23
CA GLY A 81 16.40 -8.28 7.02
C GLY A 81 15.64 -7.92 5.74
N LEU A 82 14.33 -7.66 5.82
CA LEU A 82 13.57 -7.08 4.71
C LEU A 82 14.06 -5.65 4.43
N THR A 83 14.20 -5.29 3.16
CA THR A 83 14.57 -3.95 2.71
C THR A 83 13.51 -3.38 1.75
N VAL A 84 13.58 -2.07 1.51
CA VAL A 84 12.74 -1.42 0.49
C VAL A 84 12.96 -2.05 -0.89
N ASP A 85 14.21 -2.36 -1.27
CA ASP A 85 14.54 -3.06 -2.52
C ASP A 85 13.79 -4.39 -2.66
N HIS A 86 13.78 -5.22 -1.61
CA HIS A 86 13.10 -6.52 -1.67
C HIS A 86 11.64 -6.36 -2.06
N VAL A 87 10.95 -5.39 -1.44
CA VAL A 87 9.53 -5.12 -1.67
C VAL A 87 9.30 -4.53 -3.07
N THR A 88 10.01 -3.47 -3.45
CA THR A 88 9.78 -2.80 -4.74
C THR A 88 10.18 -3.69 -5.90
N ARG A 89 11.29 -4.43 -5.79
CA ARG A 89 11.71 -5.40 -6.81
C ARG A 89 10.69 -6.50 -6.99
N LEU A 90 10.11 -7.05 -5.93
CA LEU A 90 9.03 -8.04 -6.04
C LEU A 90 7.86 -7.51 -6.87
N ILE A 91 7.36 -6.31 -6.52
CA ILE A 91 6.25 -5.63 -7.21
C ILE A 91 6.55 -5.45 -8.70
N LEU A 92 7.78 -5.04 -9.03
CA LEU A 92 8.20 -4.82 -10.41
C LEU A 92 8.39 -6.14 -11.17
N THR A 93 9.02 -7.15 -10.57
CA THR A 93 9.33 -8.44 -11.21
C THR A 93 8.06 -9.23 -11.54
N ILE A 94 7.05 -9.22 -10.67
CA ILE A 94 5.79 -9.93 -10.92
C ILE A 94 4.74 -9.06 -11.63
N GLY A 95 5.13 -7.87 -12.10
CA GLY A 95 4.31 -7.03 -12.97
C GLY A 95 3.21 -6.23 -12.26
N ARG A 96 3.23 -6.06 -10.93
CA ARG A 96 2.17 -5.34 -10.19
C ARG A 96 2.10 -3.85 -10.47
N ARG A 97 3.12 -3.28 -11.13
CA ARG A 97 3.06 -1.91 -11.66
C ARG A 97 2.08 -1.79 -12.85
N ASN A 98 1.88 -2.86 -13.62
CA ASN A 98 1.02 -2.88 -14.79
C ASN A 98 -0.41 -3.21 -14.36
N TYR A 99 -1.05 -2.24 -13.71
CA TYR A 99 -2.38 -2.42 -13.15
C TYR A 99 -3.40 -1.55 -13.88
N ARG A 100 -4.45 -2.18 -14.37
CA ARG A 100 -5.63 -1.53 -14.93
C ARG A 100 -6.71 -1.46 -13.86
N LEU A 101 -7.19 -0.25 -13.60
CA LEU A 101 -8.25 0.02 -12.64
C LEU A 101 -9.56 -0.61 -13.11
N ALA A 102 -10.52 -0.77 -12.18
CA ALA A 102 -11.87 -1.17 -12.53
C ALA A 102 -12.51 -0.12 -13.46
N PRO A 103 -13.56 -0.48 -14.25
CA PRO A 103 -14.23 0.47 -15.14
C PRO A 103 -14.76 1.74 -14.44
N SER A 104 -15.11 1.64 -13.16
CA SER A 104 -15.52 2.77 -12.31
C SER A 104 -14.36 3.73 -11.94
N GLY A 105 -13.11 3.38 -12.27
CA GLY A 105 -11.92 4.15 -11.92
C GLY A 105 -11.36 3.87 -10.54
N VAL A 106 -11.99 3.00 -9.74
CA VAL A 106 -11.48 2.53 -8.44
C VAL A 106 -10.57 1.31 -8.62
N GLY A 107 -9.85 0.92 -7.57
CA GLY A 107 -9.04 -0.30 -7.60
C GLY A 107 -7.81 -0.28 -6.70
N CYS A 108 -7.52 0.82 -6.01
CA CYS A 108 -6.40 0.90 -5.08
C CYS A 108 -6.47 -0.14 -3.96
N ARG A 109 -7.65 -0.38 -3.39
CA ARG A 109 -7.86 -1.41 -2.36
C ARG A 109 -7.57 -2.82 -2.86
N PHE A 110 -8.00 -3.13 -4.09
CA PHE A 110 -7.69 -4.41 -4.71
C PHE A 110 -6.18 -4.56 -4.94
N TRP A 111 -5.54 -3.52 -5.48
CA TRP A 111 -4.09 -3.52 -5.66
C TRP A 111 -3.35 -3.73 -4.34
N VAL A 112 -3.69 -2.96 -3.29
CA VAL A 112 -3.09 -3.10 -1.95
C VAL A 112 -3.30 -4.51 -1.39
N LYS A 113 -4.52 -5.05 -1.48
CA LYS A 113 -4.81 -6.43 -1.05
C LYS A 113 -3.91 -7.43 -1.78
N THR A 114 -3.77 -7.32 -3.10
CA THR A 114 -2.90 -8.21 -3.87
C THR A 114 -1.43 -8.06 -3.49
N ILE A 115 -0.94 -6.84 -3.24
CA ILE A 115 0.43 -6.66 -2.76
C ILE A 115 0.64 -7.37 -1.41
N ILE A 116 -0.31 -7.31 -0.48
CA ILE A 116 -0.20 -8.03 0.80
C ILE A 116 -0.10 -9.55 0.56
N GLU A 117 -0.91 -10.10 -0.34
CA GLU A 117 -0.87 -11.52 -0.72
C GLU A 117 0.48 -11.91 -1.34
N ASP A 118 1.05 -11.06 -2.20
CA ASP A 118 2.36 -11.30 -2.80
C ASP A 118 3.48 -11.25 -1.75
N LEU A 119 3.41 -10.32 -0.80
CA LEU A 119 4.38 -10.20 0.29
C LEU A 119 4.30 -11.39 1.26
N GLU A 120 3.08 -11.88 1.54
CA GLU A 120 2.88 -13.11 2.29
C GLU A 120 3.48 -14.31 1.55
N GLY A 121 3.18 -14.46 0.26
CA GLY A 121 3.68 -15.54 -0.58
C GLY A 121 5.21 -15.53 -0.76
N ALA A 122 5.83 -14.34 -0.75
CA ALA A 122 7.28 -14.18 -0.78
C ALA A 122 7.96 -14.40 0.60
N GLY A 123 7.20 -14.61 1.67
CA GLY A 123 7.72 -14.79 3.02
C GLY A 123 8.25 -13.50 3.65
N TYR A 124 7.75 -12.33 3.24
CA TYR A 124 8.21 -11.03 3.72
C TYR A 124 7.47 -10.54 4.98
N ILE A 125 6.40 -11.23 5.36
CA ILE A 125 5.61 -10.95 6.56
C ILE A 125 6.06 -11.89 7.69
N HIS A 126 6.27 -11.34 8.88
CA HIS A 126 6.65 -12.12 10.04
C HIS A 126 5.52 -13.09 10.44
N PRO A 127 5.80 -14.30 10.94
CA PRO A 127 4.76 -15.30 11.25
C PRO A 127 3.64 -14.85 12.21
N ASN A 128 3.91 -13.86 13.07
CA ASN A 128 2.91 -13.25 13.96
C ASN A 128 2.01 -12.21 13.27
N GLY A 129 2.23 -11.92 11.98
CA GLY A 129 1.48 -10.94 11.21
C GLY A 129 0.18 -11.46 10.61
N LYS A 130 -0.14 -12.74 10.74
CA LYS A 130 -1.32 -13.37 10.12
C LYS A 130 -2.64 -12.70 10.52
N ASP A 131 -2.80 -12.37 11.79
CA ASP A 131 -4.01 -11.69 12.27
C ASP A 131 -4.11 -10.26 11.69
N ALA A 132 -2.98 -9.57 11.54
CA ALA A 132 -2.93 -8.25 10.91
C ALA A 132 -3.25 -8.29 9.42
N ILE A 133 -2.84 -9.34 8.70
CA ILE A 133 -3.23 -9.58 7.30
C ILE A 133 -4.76 -9.75 7.20
N MET A 134 -5.33 -10.62 8.03
CA MET A 134 -6.78 -10.86 8.05
C MET A 134 -7.56 -9.59 8.39
N GLN A 135 -7.04 -8.80 9.33
CA GLN A 135 -7.59 -7.49 9.67
C GLN A 135 -7.52 -6.53 8.49
N ALA A 136 -6.37 -6.44 7.80
CA ALA A 136 -6.23 -5.62 6.60
C ALA A 136 -7.22 -6.02 5.49
N TYR A 137 -7.42 -7.31 5.25
CA TYR A 137 -8.40 -7.79 4.26
C TYR A 137 -9.84 -7.40 4.60
N LYS A 138 -10.20 -7.46 5.89
CA LYS A 138 -11.51 -7.02 6.36
C LYS A 138 -11.65 -5.51 6.21
N ASP A 139 -10.65 -4.75 6.66
CA ASP A 139 -10.71 -3.30 6.78
C ASP A 139 -10.64 -2.57 5.44
N LEU A 140 -9.98 -3.15 4.45
CA LEU A 140 -9.98 -2.66 3.07
C LEU A 140 -11.38 -2.67 2.42
N GLN A 141 -12.38 -3.33 3.01
CA GLN A 141 -13.77 -3.30 2.53
C GLN A 141 -14.62 -2.17 3.13
N TYR A 142 -14.00 -1.14 3.71
CA TYR A 142 -14.72 -0.05 4.34
C TYR A 142 -14.19 1.33 3.95
N ASN A 143 -15.10 2.28 3.87
CA ASN A 143 -14.85 3.70 3.88
C ASN A 143 -14.75 4.22 5.30
N TYR A 144 -13.68 4.96 5.56
CA TYR A 144 -13.42 5.63 6.83
C TYR A 144 -13.60 7.12 6.67
N SER A 145 -14.10 7.76 7.71
CA SER A 145 -14.17 9.21 7.87
C SER A 145 -13.88 9.55 9.33
N ARG A 146 -13.37 10.76 9.60
CA ARG A 146 -13.21 11.20 10.98
C ARG A 146 -14.56 11.22 11.68
N ASP A 147 -14.60 10.69 12.90
CA ASP A 147 -15.74 10.75 13.81
C ASP A 147 -17.04 10.10 13.29
N LYS A 148 -16.93 9.20 12.30
CA LYS A 148 -18.05 8.42 11.77
C LYS A 148 -17.76 6.93 11.82
N SER A 149 -18.82 6.13 11.91
CA SER A 149 -18.69 4.68 11.76
C SER A 149 -18.22 4.33 10.34
N PRO A 150 -17.35 3.33 10.17
CA PRO A 150 -16.94 2.87 8.85
C PRO A 150 -18.14 2.38 8.03
N GLU A 151 -18.19 2.73 6.75
CA GLU A 151 -19.24 2.34 5.82
C GLU A 151 -18.73 1.24 4.90
N PHE A 152 -19.45 0.13 4.79
CA PHE A 152 -19.02 -0.98 3.93
C PHE A 152 -19.01 -0.58 2.46
N GLU A 153 -17.89 -0.85 1.80
CA GLU A 153 -17.72 -0.70 0.35
C GLU A 153 -16.84 -1.86 -0.14
N ALA A 154 -17.48 -2.78 -0.86
CA ALA A 154 -16.82 -3.96 -1.39
C ALA A 154 -15.61 -3.59 -2.27
N ILE A 155 -14.54 -4.39 -2.19
CA ILE A 155 -13.38 -4.25 -3.06
C ILE A 155 -13.80 -4.58 -4.50
N VAL A 156 -13.68 -3.60 -5.39
CA VAL A 156 -13.89 -3.82 -6.84
C VAL A 156 -12.55 -4.19 -7.48
N PRO A 157 -12.45 -5.38 -8.11
CA PRO A 157 -11.19 -5.83 -8.71
C PRO A 157 -10.87 -5.05 -9.99
N GLY A 158 -9.59 -4.70 -10.12
CA GLY A 158 -9.00 -4.34 -11.41
C GLY A 158 -8.35 -5.55 -12.08
N ALA A 159 -7.43 -5.31 -13.02
CA ALA A 159 -6.71 -6.36 -13.73
C ALA A 159 -5.22 -6.04 -13.85
N PHE A 160 -4.37 -7.05 -13.67
CA PHE A 160 -2.94 -6.95 -13.99
C PHE A 160 -2.72 -7.32 -15.47
N VAL A 161 -1.88 -6.59 -16.19
CA VAL A 161 -1.70 -6.68 -17.65
C VAL A 161 -0.27 -6.87 -18.10
#